data_AF-A0A6N8QLC0-F1
#
_entry.id   AF-A0A6N8QLC0-F1
#
_cell.length_a   1.000
_cell.length_b   1.000
_cell.length_c   1.000
_cell.angle_alpha   90.00
_cell.angle_beta   90.00
_cell.angle_gamma   90.00
#
_symmetry.space_group_name_H-M   'P 1'
#
loop_
_entity.id
_entity.type
_entity.pdbx_description
1 polymer ?
#
loop_
_entity_poly.entity_id
_entity_poly.type
_entity_poly.pdbx_seq_one_letter_code
_entity_poly.pdbx_strand_id
1 'polypeptide(L)'
;VDAIRAARASHMFLSPDKNGQMTIYQTSGNPYGHIIMRGGKKPNYHADDIAAACDTLHEFDLPEHLVVDFSHGNCQKQHRRQLEVCEDICQQIRNGSTAIAGIMAESFLREGTQKIVGSQPLTYGQSITDPCLGWEDTERLVEKLASAVDTRF
;
A
#
# COMPACT_ATOMS: atom_id res chain seq x y z
N VAL A 1 -8.16 -8.38 8.41
CA VAL A 1 -9.63 -8.58 8.35
C VAL A 1 -10.34 -8.03 9.59
N ASP A 2 -9.98 -8.44 10.80
CA ASP A 2 -10.67 -7.96 12.01
C ASP A 2 -10.67 -6.44 12.18
N ALA A 3 -9.56 -5.76 11.83
CA ALA A 3 -9.50 -4.30 11.84
C ALA A 3 -10.55 -3.65 10.92
N ILE A 4 -10.82 -4.26 9.75
CA ILE A 4 -11.86 -3.79 8.83
C ILE A 4 -13.23 -3.96 9.50
N ARG A 5 -13.51 -5.14 10.04
CA ARG A 5 -14.77 -5.45 10.73
C ARG A 5 -15.01 -4.51 11.91
N ALA A 6 -13.97 -4.29 12.72
CA ALA A 6 -14.02 -3.38 13.85
C ALA A 6 -14.28 -1.94 13.38
N ALA A 7 -13.55 -1.46 12.37
CA ALA A 7 -13.73 -0.10 11.85
C ALA A 7 -15.13 0.15 11.29
N ARG A 8 -15.82 -0.87 10.76
CA ARG A 8 -17.19 -0.79 10.24
C ARG A 8 -18.25 -0.54 11.32
N ALA A 9 -17.97 -0.89 12.57
CA ALA A 9 -18.89 -0.71 13.68
C ALA A 9 -18.82 0.72 14.25
N SER A 10 -19.92 1.16 14.88
CA SER A 10 -19.93 2.37 15.71
C SER A 10 -19.06 2.16 16.95
N HIS A 11 -18.21 3.13 17.27
CA HIS A 11 -17.37 3.11 18.49
C HIS A 11 -17.60 4.35 19.33
N MET A 12 -17.37 4.22 20.63
CA MET A 12 -17.29 5.36 21.56
C MET A 12 -15.90 5.40 22.18
N PHE A 13 -15.23 6.54 22.12
CA PHE A 13 -13.88 6.71 22.67
C PHE A 13 -13.61 8.15 23.11
N LEU A 14 -12.53 8.33 23.89
CA LEU A 14 -12.09 9.62 24.41
C LEU A 14 -11.00 10.21 23.51
N SER A 15 -11.18 11.45 23.08
CA SER A 15 -10.18 12.19 22.29
C SER A 15 -10.29 13.68 22.57
N PRO A 16 -9.20 14.47 22.48
CA PRO A 16 -9.31 15.93 22.48
C PRO A 16 -10.19 16.41 21.34
N ASP A 17 -10.98 17.46 21.60
CA ASP A 17 -11.67 18.22 20.56
C ASP A 17 -10.70 19.16 19.82
N LYS A 18 -11.23 19.95 18.87
CA LYS A 18 -10.42 20.90 18.10
C LYS A 18 -9.78 22.01 18.95
N ASN A 19 -10.22 22.20 20.20
CA ASN A 19 -9.69 23.15 21.15
C ASN A 19 -8.77 22.49 22.19
N GLY A 20 -8.53 21.18 22.08
CA GLY A 20 -7.69 20.40 23.00
C GLY A 20 -8.42 19.91 24.25
N GLN A 21 -9.73 20.11 24.35
CA GLN A 21 -10.53 19.65 25.49
C GLN A 21 -10.90 18.17 25.33
N MET A 22 -10.60 17.34 26.34
CA MET A 22 -10.97 15.92 26.31
C MET A 22 -12.50 15.75 26.22
N THR A 23 -12.94 15.00 25.21
CA THR A 23 -14.35 14.79 24.86
C THR A 23 -14.62 13.32 24.54
N ILE A 24 -15.87 12.88 24.72
CA ILE A 24 -16.35 11.56 24.28
C ILE A 24 -16.85 11.70 22.83
N TYR A 25 -16.27 10.93 21.92
CA TYR A 25 -16.71 10.81 20.54
C TYR A 25 -17.52 9.52 20.35
N GLN A 26 -18.58 9.60 19.54
CA GLN A 26 -19.26 8.44 18.97
C GLN A 26 -19.15 8.51 17.45
N THR A 27 -18.67 7.44 16.81
CA THR A 27 -18.56 7.32 15.35
C THR A 27 -19.66 6.45 14.79
N SER A 28 -20.02 6.63 13.52
CA SER A 28 -20.98 5.77 12.81
C SER A 28 -20.37 4.44 12.32
N GLY A 29 -19.06 4.28 12.44
CA GLY A 29 -18.29 3.26 11.71
C GLY A 29 -17.94 3.69 10.28
N ASN A 30 -16.92 3.05 9.70
CA ASN A 30 -16.39 3.27 8.36
C ASN A 30 -16.55 1.99 7.50
N PRO A 31 -17.45 1.98 6.50
CA PRO A 31 -17.68 0.82 5.64
C PRO A 31 -16.58 0.58 4.60
N TYR A 32 -15.62 1.50 4.42
CA TYR A 32 -14.67 1.52 3.30
C TYR A 32 -13.27 1.01 3.66
N GLY A 33 -13.12 0.30 4.78
CA GLY A 33 -11.86 -0.36 5.13
C GLY A 33 -11.50 -1.47 4.14
N HIS A 34 -10.22 -1.58 3.82
CA HIS A 34 -9.67 -2.58 2.90
C HIS A 34 -8.31 -3.10 3.40
N ILE A 35 -7.82 -4.19 2.81
CA ILE A 35 -6.51 -4.76 3.12
C ILE A 35 -5.43 -4.06 2.30
N ILE A 36 -4.27 -3.82 2.93
CA ILE A 36 -3.02 -3.49 2.25
C ILE A 36 -2.06 -4.69 2.39
N MET A 37 -1.75 -5.35 1.27
CA MET A 37 -0.80 -6.45 1.19
C MET A 37 0.62 -5.87 1.11
N ARG A 38 1.35 -5.85 2.23
CA ARG A 38 2.66 -5.19 2.36
C ARG A 38 3.85 -6.09 2.73
N GLY A 39 3.65 -7.39 2.57
CA GLY A 39 4.59 -8.43 2.94
C GLY A 39 4.71 -8.65 4.45
N GLY A 40 5.57 -9.59 4.81
CA GLY A 40 5.91 -9.92 6.19
C GLY A 40 7.30 -10.55 6.24
N LYS A 41 7.40 -11.78 6.75
CA LYS A 41 8.65 -12.57 6.64
C LYS A 41 8.98 -12.93 5.19
N LYS A 42 7.96 -13.06 4.36
CA LYS A 42 8.03 -13.25 2.91
C LYS A 42 7.15 -12.19 2.23
N PRO A 43 7.42 -11.84 0.96
CA PRO A 43 6.47 -11.09 0.15
C PRO A 43 5.11 -11.81 0.09
N ASN A 44 4.03 -11.05 -0.08
CA ASN A 44 2.67 -11.56 -0.17
C ASN A 44 1.86 -10.91 -1.33
N TYR A 45 2.52 -10.63 -2.45
CA TYR A 45 1.89 -10.00 -3.61
C TYR A 45 1.55 -10.98 -4.74
N HIS A 46 1.97 -12.25 -4.64
CA HIS A 46 1.75 -13.23 -5.71
C HIS A 46 0.26 -13.60 -5.80
N ALA A 47 -0.15 -14.17 -6.93
CA ALA A 47 -1.55 -14.52 -7.18
C ALA A 47 -2.17 -15.40 -6.08
N ASP A 48 -1.43 -16.41 -5.59
CA ASP A 48 -1.90 -17.31 -4.52
C ASP A 48 -2.09 -16.57 -3.18
N ASP A 49 -1.21 -15.61 -2.87
CA ASP A 49 -1.30 -14.79 -1.66
C ASP A 49 -2.54 -13.87 -1.71
N ILE A 50 -2.82 -13.30 -2.88
CA ILE A 50 -3.99 -12.44 -3.12
C ILE A 50 -5.28 -13.26 -3.07
N ALA A 51 -5.31 -14.43 -3.69
CA ALA A 51 -6.46 -15.34 -3.65
C ALA A 51 -6.79 -15.73 -2.20
N ALA A 52 -5.80 -16.14 -1.41
CA ALA A 52 -6.00 -16.48 0.00
C ALA A 52 -6.51 -15.30 0.84
N ALA A 53 -6.08 -14.06 0.54
CA ALA A 53 -6.58 -12.86 1.20
C ALA A 53 -8.04 -12.57 0.82
N CYS A 54 -8.41 -12.76 -0.45
CA CYS A 54 -9.79 -12.65 -0.92
C CYS A 54 -10.70 -13.71 -0.28
N ASP A 55 -10.26 -14.97 -0.19
CA ASP A 55 -11.01 -16.03 0.49
C ASP A 55 -11.29 -15.65 1.96
N THR A 56 -10.27 -15.11 2.65
CA THR A 56 -10.45 -14.66 4.05
C THR A 56 -11.41 -13.47 4.15
N LEU A 57 -11.47 -12.58 3.15
CA LEU A 57 -12.45 -11.48 3.12
C LEU A 57 -13.87 -12.02 2.88
N HIS A 58 -13.99 -12.98 1.96
CA HIS A 58 -15.23 -13.64 1.59
C HIS A 58 -15.89 -14.32 2.81
N GLU A 59 -15.11 -15.01 3.64
CA GLU A 59 -15.59 -15.67 4.87
C GLU A 59 -16.34 -14.74 5.84
N PHE A 60 -16.15 -13.42 5.73
CA PHE A 60 -16.80 -12.42 6.58
C PHE A 60 -17.69 -11.44 5.80
N ASP A 61 -18.11 -11.80 4.58
CA ASP A 61 -18.95 -10.96 3.70
C ASP A 61 -18.35 -9.55 3.47
N LEU A 62 -17.03 -9.47 3.32
CA LEU A 62 -16.31 -8.23 3.05
C LEU A 62 -15.97 -8.11 1.56
N PRO A 63 -15.84 -6.87 1.02
CA PRO A 63 -15.40 -6.68 -0.36
C PRO A 63 -14.03 -7.31 -0.60
N GLU A 64 -13.93 -8.16 -1.62
CA GLU A 64 -12.73 -8.92 -2.01
C GLU A 64 -11.75 -8.06 -2.84
N HIS A 65 -11.59 -6.80 -2.44
CA HIS A 65 -10.72 -5.83 -3.07
C HIS A 65 -9.60 -5.41 -2.11
N LEU A 66 -8.38 -5.34 -2.63
CA LEU A 66 -7.20 -5.01 -1.85
C LEU A 66 -6.26 -4.07 -2.58
N VAL A 67 -5.36 -3.47 -1.80
CA VAL A 67 -4.24 -2.68 -2.28
C VAL A 67 -2.95 -3.47 -2.07
N VAL A 68 -2.05 -3.46 -3.05
CA VAL A 68 -0.73 -4.09 -2.91
C VAL A 68 0.34 -3.01 -2.74
N ASP A 69 1.05 -3.07 -1.62
CA ASP A 69 2.23 -2.24 -1.36
C ASP A 69 3.46 -2.90 -2.00
N PHE A 70 4.09 -2.21 -2.93
CA PHE A 70 5.25 -2.72 -3.66
C PHE A 70 6.53 -2.65 -2.82
N SER A 71 6.57 -1.78 -1.80
CA SER A 71 7.75 -1.53 -0.96
C SER A 71 7.84 -2.51 0.22
N HIS A 72 8.48 -2.08 1.31
CA HIS A 72 8.54 -2.76 2.61
C HIS A 72 8.87 -4.27 2.53
N GLY A 73 7.97 -5.12 3.03
CA GLY A 73 8.16 -6.57 3.06
C GLY A 73 8.12 -7.19 1.67
N ASN A 74 7.41 -6.56 0.74
CA ASN A 74 7.23 -7.06 -0.62
C ASN A 74 8.48 -6.83 -1.49
N CYS A 75 9.15 -5.69 -1.35
CA CYS A 75 10.47 -5.47 -1.99
C CYS A 75 11.64 -6.04 -1.16
N GLN A 76 11.37 -6.68 -0.02
CA GLN A 76 12.38 -7.14 0.94
C GLN A 76 13.38 -6.03 1.33
N LYS A 77 12.86 -4.80 1.51
CA LYS A 77 13.61 -3.56 1.80
C LYS A 77 14.64 -3.17 0.72
N GLN A 78 14.51 -3.68 -0.49
CA GLN A 78 15.33 -3.30 -1.63
C GLN A 78 14.47 -2.51 -2.61
N HIS A 79 14.48 -1.19 -2.51
CA HIS A 79 13.58 -0.27 -3.23
C HIS A 79 13.44 -0.55 -4.74
N ARG A 80 14.52 -0.92 -5.44
CA ARG A 80 14.47 -1.25 -6.89
C ARG A 80 13.59 -2.46 -7.21
N ARG A 81 13.41 -3.39 -6.26
CA ARG A 81 12.54 -4.56 -6.43
C ARG A 81 11.06 -4.22 -6.43
N GLN A 82 10.67 -2.98 -6.11
CA GLN A 82 9.32 -2.48 -6.39
C GLN A 82 8.95 -2.66 -7.87
N LEU A 83 9.92 -2.60 -8.79
CA LEU A 83 9.70 -2.86 -10.22
C LEU A 83 9.42 -4.34 -10.55
N GLU A 84 9.97 -5.27 -9.77
CA GLU A 84 9.66 -6.70 -9.88
C GLU A 84 8.23 -6.97 -9.40
N VAL A 85 7.85 -6.39 -8.25
CA VAL A 85 6.48 -6.47 -7.73
C VAL A 85 5.49 -5.84 -8.72
N CYS A 86 5.85 -4.70 -9.32
CA CYS A 86 5.04 -4.05 -10.35
C CYS A 86 4.80 -4.97 -11.56
N GLU A 87 5.83 -5.66 -12.05
CA GLU A 87 5.67 -6.56 -13.21
C GLU A 87 4.72 -7.72 -12.91
N ASP A 88 4.87 -8.35 -11.73
CA ASP A 88 3.99 -9.44 -11.30
C ASP A 88 2.53 -8.97 -11.20
N ILE A 89 2.30 -7.83 -10.57
CA ILE A 89 0.98 -7.22 -10.42
C ILE A 89 0.39 -6.83 -11.77
N CYS A 90 1.18 -6.25 -12.68
CA CYS A 90 0.75 -5.98 -14.04
C CYS A 90 0.35 -7.28 -14.77
N GLN A 91 1.10 -8.37 -14.60
CA GLN A 91 0.75 -9.65 -15.20
C GLN A 91 -0.55 -10.23 -14.64
N GLN A 92 -0.77 -10.14 -13.34
CA GLN A 92 -2.04 -10.56 -12.71
C GLN A 92 -3.22 -9.75 -13.23
N ILE A 93 -3.06 -8.42 -13.36
CA ILE A 93 -4.05 -7.51 -13.96
C ILE A 93 -4.36 -7.96 -15.40
N ARG A 94 -3.32 -8.18 -16.22
CA ARG A 94 -3.47 -8.65 -17.61
C ARG A 94 -4.14 -10.02 -17.72
N ASN A 95 -3.92 -10.90 -16.75
CA ASN A 95 -4.56 -12.21 -16.65
C ASN A 95 -6.02 -12.13 -16.15
N GLY A 96 -6.55 -10.93 -15.92
CA GLY A 96 -7.97 -10.74 -15.57
C GLY A 96 -8.25 -10.66 -14.07
N SER A 97 -7.25 -10.55 -13.20
CA SER A 97 -7.49 -10.29 -11.78
C SER A 97 -8.30 -9.00 -11.61
N THR A 98 -9.38 -9.04 -10.85
CA THR A 98 -10.21 -7.87 -10.47
C THR A 98 -10.09 -7.53 -8.98
N ALA A 99 -9.41 -8.36 -8.20
CA ALA A 99 -9.19 -8.17 -6.76
C ALA A 99 -8.25 -7.00 -6.44
N ILE A 100 -7.28 -6.72 -7.31
CA ILE A 100 -6.32 -5.65 -7.12
C ILE A 100 -6.97 -4.31 -7.50
N ALA A 101 -7.44 -3.58 -6.49
CA ALA A 101 -8.12 -2.29 -6.63
C ALA A 101 -7.16 -1.09 -6.61
N GLY A 102 -5.94 -1.28 -6.09
CA GLY A 102 -4.93 -0.24 -6.07
C GLY A 102 -3.55 -0.76 -5.71
N ILE A 103 -2.56 0.13 -5.80
CA ILE A 103 -1.18 -0.15 -5.41
C ILE A 103 -0.65 0.98 -4.54
N MET A 104 0.40 0.69 -3.77
CA MET A 104 1.21 1.70 -3.08
C MET A 104 2.67 1.50 -3.47
N ALA A 105 3.39 2.59 -3.74
CA ALA A 105 4.80 2.56 -4.07
C ALA A 105 5.53 3.73 -3.39
N GLU A 106 6.79 3.52 -3.02
CA GLU A 106 7.65 4.54 -2.45
C GLU A 106 8.61 5.05 -3.51
N SER A 107 8.38 6.29 -3.94
CA SER A 107 9.15 6.99 -4.96
C SER A 107 9.52 8.40 -4.50
N PHE A 108 10.62 8.92 -5.05
CA PHE A 108 11.06 10.28 -4.82
C PHE A 108 11.89 10.80 -6.00
N LEU A 109 12.31 12.06 -5.97
CA LEU A 109 13.05 12.65 -7.10
C LEU A 109 14.41 11.96 -7.33
N ARG A 110 15.10 11.59 -6.26
CA ARG A 110 16.34 10.81 -6.23
C ARG A 110 16.07 9.48 -5.54
N GLU A 111 16.62 8.42 -6.13
CA GLU A 111 16.51 7.07 -5.57
C GLU A 111 17.23 6.91 -4.22
N GLY A 112 16.90 5.83 -3.52
CA GLY A 112 17.52 5.44 -2.27
C GLY A 112 17.09 6.29 -1.07
N THR A 113 17.97 6.36 -0.08
CA THR A 113 17.75 7.09 1.18
C THR A 113 19.06 7.72 1.64
N GLN A 114 18.96 8.75 2.47
CA GLN A 114 20.08 9.44 3.11
C GLN A 114 19.87 9.51 4.62
N LYS A 115 20.97 9.54 5.39
CA LYS A 115 20.91 9.75 6.83
C LYS A 115 20.95 11.24 7.15
N ILE A 116 20.22 11.66 8.18
CA ILE A 116 20.39 12.98 8.76
C ILE A 116 21.69 12.99 9.55
N VAL A 117 22.69 13.72 9.05
CA VAL A 117 24.00 13.85 9.70
C VAL A 117 24.21 15.31 10.09
N GLY A 118 23.76 15.68 11.30
CA GLY A 118 24.05 16.97 11.94
C GLY A 118 24.06 18.18 10.99
N SER A 119 25.19 18.89 10.95
CA SER A 119 25.38 20.11 10.16
C SER A 119 25.59 19.88 8.65
N GLN A 120 25.49 18.64 8.14
CA GLN A 120 25.66 18.39 6.72
C GLN A 120 24.37 18.72 5.96
N PRO A 121 24.47 19.41 4.80
CA PRO A 121 23.31 19.65 3.97
C PRO A 121 22.76 18.34 3.42
N LEU A 122 21.43 18.22 3.39
CA LEU A 122 20.76 17.08 2.79
C LEU A 122 20.78 17.17 1.26
N THR A 123 20.87 16.03 0.60
CA THR A 123 20.63 15.90 -0.83
C THR A 123 19.16 16.23 -1.10
N TYR A 124 18.90 17.28 -1.87
CA TYR A 124 17.55 17.63 -2.27
C TYR A 124 16.88 16.47 -3.01
N GLY A 125 15.63 16.18 -2.64
CA GLY A 125 14.84 15.18 -3.33
C GLY A 125 15.29 13.73 -3.08
N GLN A 126 16.02 13.45 -1.98
CA GLN A 126 16.32 12.07 -1.54
C GLN A 126 15.66 11.78 -0.18
N SER A 127 15.03 10.60 -0.02
CA SER A 127 14.32 10.20 1.20
C SER A 127 15.24 10.18 2.42
N ILE A 128 14.73 10.54 3.60
CA ILE A 128 15.45 10.43 4.90
C ILE A 128 15.00 9.22 5.73
N THR A 129 14.07 8.43 5.21
CA THR A 129 13.46 7.26 5.85
C THR A 129 13.74 6.01 5.03
N ASP A 130 12.72 5.27 4.60
CA ASP A 130 12.90 4.12 3.72
C ASP A 130 13.40 4.54 2.33
N PRO A 131 14.19 3.68 1.66
CA PRO A 131 14.71 3.97 0.34
C PRO A 131 13.59 3.96 -0.72
N CYS A 132 13.60 4.95 -1.60
CA CYS A 132 12.59 5.10 -2.65
C CYS A 132 13.13 4.78 -4.05
N LEU A 133 12.24 4.49 -5.00
CA LEU A 133 12.57 4.59 -6.43
C LEU A 133 12.90 6.05 -6.80
N GLY A 134 13.71 6.22 -7.84
CA GLY A 134 13.92 7.52 -8.47
C GLY A 134 12.78 7.91 -9.43
N TRP A 135 12.85 9.12 -9.98
CA TRP A 135 11.82 9.64 -10.87
C TRP A 135 11.67 8.81 -12.16
N GLU A 136 12.79 8.43 -12.79
CA GLU A 136 12.78 7.68 -14.04
C GLU A 136 12.14 6.29 -13.88
N ASP A 137 12.36 5.64 -12.73
CA ASP A 137 11.71 4.36 -12.43
C ASP A 137 10.24 4.54 -12.02
N THR A 138 9.87 5.70 -11.51
CA THR A 138 8.47 6.05 -11.20
C THR A 138 7.65 6.22 -12.47
N GLU A 139 8.19 6.93 -13.46
CA GLU A 139 7.55 7.09 -14.78
C GLU A 139 7.31 5.71 -15.42
N ARG A 140 8.34 4.86 -15.46
CA ARG A 140 8.24 3.49 -15.98
C ARG A 140 7.21 2.64 -15.23
N LEU A 141 7.17 2.76 -13.90
CA LEU A 141 6.22 2.02 -13.07
C LEU A 141 4.77 2.43 -13.39
N VAL A 142 4.51 3.73 -13.52
CA VAL A 142 3.18 4.25 -13.86
C VAL A 142 2.77 3.86 -15.28
N GLU A 143 3.68 3.96 -16.25
CA GLU A 143 3.43 3.53 -17.64
C GLU A 143 3.07 2.04 -17.73
N LYS A 144 3.79 1.18 -17.00
CA LYS A 144 3.49 -0.26 -16.94
C LYS A 144 2.10 -0.54 -16.36
N LEU A 145 1.74 0.12 -15.27
CA LEU A 145 0.45 -0.03 -14.63
C LEU A 145 -0.68 0.47 -15.54
N ALA A 146 -0.51 1.61 -16.19
CA ALA A 146 -1.48 2.14 -17.15
C ALA A 146 -1.70 1.14 -18.30
N SER A 147 -0.62 0.65 -18.92
CA SER A 147 -0.69 -0.36 -19.98
C SER A 147 -1.34 -1.67 -19.52
N ALA A 148 -1.14 -2.09 -18.27
CA ALA A 148 -1.80 -3.27 -17.73
C ALA A 148 -3.31 -3.04 -17.50
N VAL A 149 -3.69 -1.88 -16.96
CA VAL A 149 -5.10 -1.54 -16.74
C VAL A 149 -5.86 -1.39 -18.08
N ASP A 150 -5.20 -0.90 -19.13
CA ASP A 150 -5.79 -0.80 -20.47
C ASP A 150 -6.22 -2.16 -21.04
N THR A 151 -5.65 -3.29 -20.58
CA THR A 151 -6.11 -4.62 -21.02
C THR A 151 -7.39 -5.09 -20.33
N ARG A 152 -7.90 -4.35 -19.32
CA ARG A 152 -9.16 -4.67 -18.63
C ARG A 152 -10.39 -4.06 -19.31
N PHE A 153 -10.22 -3.14 -20.25
CA PHE A 153 -11.29 -2.38 -20.92
C PHE A 153 -11.22 -2.56 -22.44
#